data_AF-A0A6L5X920-F1
#
_entry.id   AF-A0A6L5X920-F1
#
_cell.length_a   1.000
_cell.length_b   1.000
_cell.length_c   1.000
_cell.angle_alpha   90.00
_cell.angle_beta   90.00
_cell.angle_gamma   90.00
#
_symmetry.space_group_name_H-M   'P 1'
#
loop_
_entity.id
_entity.type
_entity.pdbx_description
1 polymer ?
#
loop_
_entity_poly.entity_id
_entity_poly.type
_entity_poly.pdbx_seq_one_letter_code
_entity_poly.pdbx_strand_id
1 'polypeptide(L)'
;MNSIEIFKKALKKYLDGRAQSDALFAQAYAKEGKTLDDCANFVICEIKKRAQNGSYAATDEEVYGLAVHYYDEDNVKVESAGGVQIVSNYQLTDQDKAELEAEAKEKAKESYLREAEEKAKKALEKKQEKERKKAAEQPAQPSLFGDLFNQ
;
A
#
# COMPACT_ATOMS: atom_id res chain seq x y z
N MET A 1 6.22 17.13 -3.00
CA MET A 1 5.60 16.54 -1.79
C MET A 1 4.10 16.59 -1.99
N ASN A 2 3.43 15.43 -1.96
CA ASN A 2 1.97 15.41 -2.04
C ASN A 2 1.41 15.79 -0.66
N SER A 3 0.87 17.00 -0.50
CA SER A 3 0.34 17.49 0.78
C SER A 3 -0.78 16.59 1.34
N ILE A 4 -1.55 15.96 0.45
CA ILE A 4 -2.58 14.98 0.81
C ILE A 4 -1.96 13.75 1.49
N GLU A 5 -0.82 13.27 1.02
CA GLU A 5 -0.14 12.11 1.61
C GLU A 5 0.43 12.44 3.00
N ILE A 6 0.95 13.66 3.18
CA ILE A 6 1.39 14.15 4.49
C ILE A 6 0.21 14.23 5.46
N PHE A 7 -0.92 14.78 4.99
CA PHE A 7 -2.16 14.87 5.76
C PHE A 7 -2.68 13.49 6.20
N LYS A 8 -2.74 12.52 5.28
CA LYS A 8 -3.11 11.13 5.59
C LYS A 8 -2.21 10.52 6.66
N LYS A 9 -0.90 10.76 6.59
CA LYS A 9 0.03 10.26 7.61
C LYS A 9 -0.17 10.87 8.98
N ALA A 10 -0.39 12.18 9.05
CA ALA A 10 -0.70 12.87 10.30
C ALA A 10 -2.00 12.31 10.93
N LEU A 11 -3.04 12.10 10.11
CA LEU A 11 -4.27 11.43 10.54
C LEU A 11 -3.99 10.02 11.06
N LYS A 12 -3.26 9.20 10.30
CA LYS A 12 -2.93 7.82 10.69
C LYS A 12 -2.23 7.77 12.05
N LYS A 13 -1.20 8.60 12.25
CA LYS A 13 -0.43 8.64 13.51
C LYS A 13 -1.32 8.96 14.71
N TYR A 14 -2.24 9.92 14.54
CA TYR A 14 -3.20 10.27 15.59
C TYR A 14 -4.19 9.13 15.86
N LEU A 15 -4.79 8.55 14.81
CA LEU A 15 -5.77 7.48 14.93
C LEU A 15 -5.17 6.21 15.52
N ASP A 16 -3.94 5.84 15.12
CA ASP A 16 -3.19 4.71 15.69
C ASP A 16 -2.91 4.93 17.19
N GLY A 17 -2.49 6.13 17.58
CA GLY A 17 -2.28 6.49 18.99
C GLY A 17 -3.57 6.47 19.81
N ARG A 18 -4.69 6.84 19.19
CA ARG A 18 -6.00 6.78 19.83
C ARG A 18 -6.52 5.35 19.94
N ALA A 19 -6.36 4.51 18.93
CA ALA A 19 -6.71 3.10 18.99
C ALA A 19 -5.90 2.33 20.05
N GLN A 20 -4.67 2.77 20.35
CA GLN A 20 -3.88 2.19 21.44
C GLN A 20 -4.39 2.55 22.84
N SER A 21 -4.96 3.75 23.00
CA SER A 21 -5.43 4.24 24.30
C SER A 21 -6.93 4.01 24.53
N ASP A 22 -7.74 3.94 23.48
CA ASP A 22 -9.19 3.77 23.49
C ASP A 22 -9.59 2.46 22.80
N ALA A 23 -9.94 1.45 23.60
CA ALA A 23 -10.31 0.12 23.13
C ALA A 23 -11.65 0.10 22.36
N LEU A 24 -12.57 1.02 22.64
CA LEU A 24 -13.83 1.13 21.90
C LEU A 24 -13.56 1.70 20.51
N PHE A 25 -12.72 2.74 20.45
CA PHE A 25 -12.25 3.28 19.19
C PHE A 25 -11.46 2.25 18.38
N ALA A 26 -10.62 1.42 19.01
CA ALA A 26 -9.88 0.36 18.33
C ALA A 26 -10.79 -0.63 17.59
N GLN A 27 -11.92 -1.00 18.20
CA GLN A 27 -12.91 -1.85 17.53
C GLN A 27 -13.55 -1.15 16.33
N ALA A 28 -13.87 0.14 16.46
CA ALA A 28 -14.42 0.93 15.35
C ALA A 28 -13.40 1.13 14.21
N TYR A 29 -12.13 1.34 14.56
CA TYR A 29 -11.02 1.52 13.62
C TYR A 29 -10.69 0.24 12.85
N ALA A 30 -10.91 -0.93 13.45
CA ALA A 30 -10.71 -2.24 12.82
C ALA A 30 -11.91 -2.71 11.95
N LYS A 31 -13.00 -1.94 11.84
CA LYS A 31 -14.17 -2.32 11.03
C LYS A 31 -13.79 -2.40 9.54
N GLU A 32 -14.12 -3.52 8.91
CA GLU A 32 -13.96 -3.69 7.46
C GLU A 32 -14.88 -2.70 6.70
N GLY A 33 -14.31 -1.99 5.73
CA GLY A 33 -15.02 -0.99 4.92
C GLY A 33 -14.76 0.47 5.29
N LYS A 34 -14.01 0.75 6.37
CA LYS A 34 -13.53 2.10 6.68
C LYS A 34 -12.04 2.24 6.38
N THR A 35 -11.72 2.98 5.32
CA THR A 35 -10.34 3.20 4.90
C THR A 35 -9.81 4.56 5.36
N LEU A 36 -8.50 4.67 5.53
CA LEU A 36 -7.86 5.95 5.85
C LEU A 36 -8.07 6.98 4.72
N ASP A 37 -8.10 6.52 3.45
CA ASP A 37 -8.38 7.37 2.30
C ASP A 37 -9.78 7.98 2.37
N ASP A 38 -10.78 7.19 2.73
CA ASP A 38 -12.16 7.65 2.91
C ASP A 38 -12.30 8.59 4.10
N CYS A 39 -11.63 8.28 5.21
CA CYS A 39 -11.53 9.18 6.35
C CYS A 39 -10.94 10.53 5.95
N ALA A 40 -9.80 10.53 5.23
CA ALA A 40 -9.16 11.75 4.78
C ALA A 40 -10.08 12.56 3.84
N ASN A 41 -10.73 11.89 2.89
CA ASN A 41 -11.70 12.51 1.98
C ASN A 41 -12.89 13.11 2.73
N PHE A 42 -13.44 12.39 3.72
CA PHE A 42 -14.52 12.88 4.56
C PHE A 42 -14.13 14.16 5.29
N VAL A 43 -12.98 14.16 5.98
CA VAL A 43 -12.48 15.32 6.71
C VAL A 43 -12.30 16.52 5.76
N ILE A 44 -11.72 16.29 4.58
CA ILE A 44 -11.53 17.35 3.57
C ILE A 44 -12.88 17.89 3.09
N CYS A 45 -13.86 17.03 2.82
CA CYS A 45 -15.20 17.43 2.41
C CYS A 45 -15.93 18.23 3.49
N GLU A 46 -15.83 17.80 4.75
CA GLU A 46 -16.41 18.50 5.90
C GLU A 46 -15.78 19.88 6.12
N ILE A 47 -14.45 19.99 6.00
CA ILE A 47 -13.74 21.28 6.06
C ILE A 47 -14.13 22.16 4.88
N LYS A 48 -14.24 21.59 3.67
CA LYS A 48 -14.65 22.31 2.46
C LYS A 48 -16.05 22.91 2.59
N LYS A 49 -16.99 22.20 3.23
CA LYS A 49 -18.33 22.74 3.53
C LYS A 49 -18.29 23.94 4.48
N ARG A 50 -17.33 23.97 5.39
CA ARG A 50 -17.11 25.07 6.35
C ARG A 50 -16.26 26.20 5.77
N ALA A 51 -15.58 25.97 4.66
CA ALA A 51 -14.73 26.96 4.02
C ALA A 51 -15.54 28.17 3.56
N GLN A 52 -15.20 29.34 4.11
CA GLN A 52 -15.74 30.62 3.68
C GLN A 52 -14.71 31.30 2.76
N ASN A 53 -15.15 31.86 1.64
CA ASN A 53 -14.27 32.53 0.65
C ASN A 53 -13.18 31.63 0.04
N GLY A 54 -13.44 30.32 -0.08
CA GLY A 54 -12.56 29.39 -0.79
C GLY A 54 -11.35 28.89 0.00
N SER A 55 -11.24 29.20 1.29
CA SER A 55 -10.23 28.63 2.18
C SER A 55 -10.77 28.41 3.59
N TYR A 56 -10.17 27.48 4.32
CA TYR A 56 -10.48 27.22 5.72
C TYR A 56 -9.18 26.86 6.43
N ALA A 57 -8.94 27.46 7.59
CA ALA A 57 -7.87 27.05 8.48
C ALA A 57 -8.47 26.14 9.56
N ALA A 58 -8.22 24.84 9.44
CA ALA A 58 -8.62 23.89 10.46
C ALA A 58 -7.49 23.71 11.47
N THR A 59 -7.86 23.62 12.74
CA THR A 59 -6.97 23.19 13.81
C THR A 59 -6.80 21.66 13.81
N ASP A 60 -5.72 21.18 14.42
CA ASP A 60 -5.47 19.74 14.58
C ASP A 60 -6.64 19.06 15.32
N GLU A 61 -7.19 19.70 16.35
CA GLU A 61 -8.34 19.18 17.11
C GLU A 61 -9.60 19.01 16.24
N GLU A 62 -9.90 19.97 15.35
CA GLU A 62 -11.03 19.86 14.43
C GLU A 62 -10.82 18.74 13.41
N VAL A 63 -9.63 18.66 12.81
CA VAL A 63 -9.26 17.61 11.85
C VAL A 63 -9.39 16.24 12.48
N TYR A 64 -8.81 16.07 13.67
CA TYR A 64 -8.82 14.82 14.42
C TYR A 64 -10.19 14.46 14.96
N GLY A 65 -10.97 15.45 15.40
CA GLY A 65 -12.36 15.25 15.83
C GLY A 65 -13.23 14.72 14.70
N LEU A 66 -13.13 15.30 13.50
CA LEU A 66 -13.84 14.82 12.31
C LEU A 66 -13.40 13.41 11.91
N ALA A 67 -12.10 13.09 12.03
CA ALA A 67 -11.59 11.77 11.74
C ALA A 67 -12.12 10.71 12.71
N VAL A 68 -12.19 11.01 14.02
CA VAL A 68 -12.80 10.11 15.01
C VAL A 68 -14.28 9.91 14.70
N HIS A 69 -14.99 11.00 14.41
CA HIS A 69 -16.41 10.95 14.04
C HIS A 69 -16.67 10.03 12.84
N TYR A 70 -15.76 10.02 11.86
CA TYR A 70 -15.85 9.13 10.70
C TYR A 70 -15.86 7.66 11.10
N TYR A 71 -15.07 7.26 12.11
CA TYR A 71 -15.01 5.87 12.57
C TYR A 71 -16.14 5.51 13.54
N ASP A 72 -16.61 6.46 14.34
CA ASP A 72 -17.73 6.24 15.28
C ASP A 72 -19.10 6.15 14.58
N GLU A 73 -19.32 6.88 13.48
CA GLU A 73 -20.60 6.85 12.75
C GLU A 73 -20.65 5.75 11.68
N ASP A 74 -21.61 4.84 11.75
CA ASP A 74 -21.71 3.71 10.79
C ASP A 74 -22.22 4.11 9.37
N ASN A 75 -22.71 5.34 9.16
CA ASN A 75 -23.36 5.77 7.91
C ASN A 75 -22.83 7.10 7.35
N VAL A 76 -21.51 7.26 7.31
CA VAL A 76 -20.90 8.48 6.78
C VAL A 76 -20.84 8.45 5.25
N LYS A 77 -21.48 9.43 4.60
CA LYS A 77 -21.36 9.64 3.15
C LYS A 77 -20.01 10.26 2.82
N VAL A 78 -19.14 9.46 2.21
CA VAL A 78 -17.85 9.92 1.67
C VAL A 78 -18.08 10.41 0.25
N GLU A 79 -18.03 11.72 0.06
CA GLU A 79 -18.01 12.33 -1.27
C GLU A 79 -16.57 12.54 -1.73
N SER A 80 -16.31 12.44 -3.03
CA SER A 80 -14.98 12.69 -3.58
C SER A 80 -14.62 14.18 -3.44
N ALA A 81 -13.54 14.45 -2.72
CA ALA A 81 -12.99 15.78 -2.54
C ALA A 81 -12.28 16.28 -3.82
N GLY A 82 -13.04 16.45 -4.90
CA GLY A 82 -12.52 17.01 -6.16
C GLY A 82 -12.02 18.44 -5.97
N GLY A 83 -10.79 18.72 -6.42
CA GLY A 83 -10.24 20.06 -6.59
C GLY A 83 -9.83 20.80 -5.32
N VAL A 84 -9.40 20.10 -4.26
CA VAL A 84 -8.95 20.74 -3.00
C VAL A 84 -7.42 20.70 -2.90
N GLN A 85 -6.81 21.86 -2.66
CA GLN A 85 -5.38 21.96 -2.33
C GLN A 85 -5.22 22.08 -0.82
N ILE A 86 -4.53 21.10 -0.22
CA ILE A 86 -4.21 21.12 1.21
C ILE A 86 -2.85 21.77 1.39
N VAL A 87 -2.79 22.78 2.25
CA VAL A 87 -1.55 23.39 2.72
C VAL A 87 -1.50 23.18 4.22
N SER A 88 -0.69 22.22 4.67
CA SER A 88 -0.49 21.96 6.09
C SER A 88 0.73 22.73 6.60
N ASN A 89 0.60 23.37 7.76
CA ASN A 89 1.74 23.86 8.54
C ASN A 89 2.30 22.75 9.45
N TYR A 90 2.01 21.49 9.13
CA TYR A 90 2.49 20.35 9.90
C TYR A 90 4.02 20.30 9.76
N GLN A 91 4.73 20.79 10.77
CA GLN A 91 6.15 20.52 10.91
C GLN A 91 6.30 19.01 11.08
N LEU A 92 6.70 18.30 10.01
CA LEU A 92 7.26 16.97 10.19
C LEU A 92 8.41 17.15 11.20
N THR A 93 8.26 16.55 12.37
CA THR A 93 9.41 16.36 13.25
C THR A 93 10.44 15.54 12.48
N ASP A 94 11.74 15.72 12.75
CA ASP A 94 12.80 14.99 12.03
C ASP A 94 12.60 13.45 12.07
N GLN A 95 11.93 12.94 13.11
CA GLN A 95 11.50 11.54 13.19
C GLN A 95 10.45 11.17 12.14
N ASP A 96 9.39 11.96 11.99
CA ASP A 96 8.32 11.69 11.03
C ASP A 96 8.86 11.71 9.59
N LYS A 97 9.83 12.59 9.31
CA LYS A 97 10.48 12.67 7.99
C LYS A 97 11.35 11.46 7.70
N ALA A 98 12.10 10.98 8.70
CA ALA A 98 12.91 9.77 8.59
C ALA A 98 12.05 8.51 8.39
N GLU A 99 10.93 8.38 9.09
CA GLU A 99 9.98 7.27 8.87
C GLU A 99 9.28 7.35 7.51
N LEU A 100 8.91 8.55 7.05
CA LEU A 100 8.43 8.79 5.67
C LEU A 100 9.40 8.22 4.64
N GLU A 101 10.67 8.56 4.80
CA GLU A 101 11.71 8.20 3.86
C GLU A 101 12.09 6.71 3.96
N ALA A 102 12.11 6.15 5.17
CA ALA A 102 12.35 4.73 5.40
C ALA A 102 11.23 3.87 4.79
N GLU A 103 9.97 4.20 5.03
CA GLU A 103 8.81 3.44 4.50
C GLU A 103 8.73 3.55 2.97
N ALA A 104 8.99 4.73 2.41
CA ALA A 104 9.07 4.90 0.95
C ALA A 104 10.20 4.07 0.34
N LYS A 105 11.35 4.01 1.02
CA LYS A 105 12.50 3.21 0.58
C LYS A 105 12.27 1.71 0.76
N GLU A 106 11.52 1.30 1.77
CA GLU A 106 11.15 -0.10 2.00
C GLU A 106 10.16 -0.59 0.95
N LYS A 107 9.04 0.13 0.73
CA LYS A 107 8.09 -0.20 -0.35
C LYS A 107 8.76 -0.25 -1.73
N ALA A 108 9.72 0.65 -1.99
CA ALA A 108 10.50 0.61 -3.23
C ALA A 108 11.45 -0.59 -3.32
N LYS A 109 12.03 -1.04 -2.21
CA LYS A 109 12.86 -2.25 -2.17
C LYS A 109 12.01 -3.50 -2.36
N GLU A 110 10.86 -3.57 -1.71
CA GLU A 110 9.98 -4.73 -1.74
C GLU A 110 9.38 -4.95 -3.14
N SER A 111 8.97 -3.87 -3.80
CA SER A 111 8.51 -3.94 -5.20
C SER A 111 9.62 -4.39 -6.15
N TYR A 112 10.85 -3.91 -5.96
CA TYR A 112 12.01 -4.34 -6.74
C TYR A 112 12.35 -5.82 -6.53
N LEU A 113 12.35 -6.28 -5.28
CA LEU A 113 12.57 -7.69 -4.92
C LEU A 113 11.51 -8.59 -5.55
N ARG A 114 10.23 -8.23 -5.44
CA ARG A 114 9.12 -8.99 -6.02
C ARG A 114 9.23 -9.10 -7.53
N GLU A 115 9.57 -8.01 -8.22
CA GLU A 115 9.77 -8.01 -9.67
C GLU A 115 10.98 -8.87 -10.08
N ALA A 116 12.07 -8.83 -9.30
CA ALA A 116 13.25 -9.66 -9.53
C ALA A 116 12.94 -11.16 -9.33
N GLU A 117 12.19 -11.52 -8.29
CA GLU A 117 11.77 -12.90 -8.03
C GLU A 117 10.86 -13.44 -9.14
N GLU A 118 9.92 -12.62 -9.63
CA GLU A 118 9.02 -13.03 -10.71
C GLU A 118 9.79 -13.26 -12.03
N LYS A 119 10.76 -12.38 -12.33
CA LYS A 119 11.67 -12.55 -13.47
C LYS A 119 12.53 -13.81 -13.33
N ALA A 120 13.02 -14.09 -12.12
CA ALA A 120 13.83 -15.29 -11.85
C ALA A 120 13.00 -16.58 -12.01
N LYS A 121 11.76 -16.62 -11.50
CA LYS A 121 10.84 -17.76 -11.68
C LYS A 121 10.56 -18.02 -13.16
N LYS A 122 10.21 -16.98 -13.93
CA LYS A 122 9.96 -17.10 -15.38
C LYS A 122 11.19 -17.59 -16.15
N ALA A 123 12.40 -17.18 -15.75
CA ALA A 123 13.63 -17.64 -16.37
C ALA A 123 13.93 -19.12 -16.07
N LEU A 124 13.64 -19.58 -14.85
CA LEU A 124 13.81 -20.97 -14.45
C LEU A 124 12.82 -21.88 -15.17
N GLU A 125 11.55 -21.49 -15.27
CA GLU A 125 10.53 -22.22 -16.03
C GLU A 125 10.93 -22.37 -17.50
N LYS A 126 11.40 -21.28 -18.14
CA LYS A 126 11.92 -21.33 -19.52
C LYS A 126 13.14 -22.23 -19.68
N LYS A 127 14.04 -22.29 -18.69
CA LYS A 127 15.18 -23.21 -18.70
C LYS A 127 14.73 -24.66 -18.57
N GLN A 128 13.85 -24.96 -17.63
CA GLN A 128 13.31 -26.31 -17.42
C GLN A 128 12.51 -26.80 -18.63
N GLU A 129 11.75 -25.93 -19.31
CA GLU A 129 11.04 -26.29 -20.53
C GLU A 129 12.01 -26.57 -21.69
N LYS A 130 13.08 -25.79 -21.82
CA LYS A 130 14.15 -26.04 -22.80
C LYS A 130 14.91 -27.34 -22.51
N GLU A 131 15.16 -27.66 -21.24
CA GLU A 131 15.81 -28.90 -20.83
C GLU A 131 14.90 -30.12 -21.03
N ARG A 132 13.60 -30.02 -20.74
CA ARG A 132 12.63 -31.08 -21.07
C ARG A 132 12.55 -31.35 -22.56
N LYS A 133 12.56 -30.30 -23.39
CA LYS A 133 12.59 -30.43 -24.85
C LYS A 133 13.90 -31.05 -25.35
N LYS A 134 15.05 -30.70 -24.77
CA LYS A 134 16.35 -31.31 -25.09
C LYS A 134 16.48 -32.76 -24.62
N ALA A 135 15.92 -33.12 -23.48
CA ALA A 135 15.93 -34.49 -22.95
C ALA A 135 15.02 -35.42 -23.77
N ALA A 136 13.94 -34.89 -24.35
CA ALA A 136 13.06 -35.62 -25.27
C ALA A 136 13.68 -35.85 -26.66
N GLU A 137 14.80 -35.19 -26.99
CA GLU A 137 15.45 -35.23 -28.30
C GLU A 137 16.80 -35.99 -28.28
N GLN A 138 17.14 -36.70 -27.20
CA GLN A 138 18.29 -37.62 -27.23
C GLN A 138 17.98 -38.80 -28.16
N PRO A 139 18.76 -39.01 -29.24
CA PRO A 139 18.58 -40.16 -30.11
C PRO A 139 18.95 -41.43 -29.34
N ALA A 140 18.07 -42.43 -29.39
CA ALA A 140 18.34 -43.79 -28.94
C ALA A 140 19.66 -44.25 -29.57
N GLN A 141 20.69 -44.46 -28.75
CA GLN A 141 21.94 -45.05 -29.23
C GLN A 141 21.67 -46.51 -29.59
N PRO A 142 21.91 -46.96 -30.84
CA PRO A 142 21.88 -48.38 -31.12
C PRO A 142 23.13 -49.03 -30.52
N SER A 143 22.92 -50.04 -29.66
CA SER A 143 23.98 -50.90 -29.12
C SER A 143 24.80 -51.52 -30.25
N LEU A 144 26.09 -51.17 -30.36
CA LEU A 144 27.04 -51.62 -31.38
C LEU A 144 27.75 -52.94 -31.03
N PHE A 145 27.11 -53.83 -30.26
CA PHE A 145 27.72 -55.11 -29.87
C PHE A 145 26.67 -56.23 -29.87
N GLY A 146 26.13 -56.55 -31.06
CA GLY A 146 25.08 -57.56 -31.20
C GLY A 146 25.14 -58.47 -32.43
N ASP A 147 26.01 -58.22 -33.42
CA ASP A 147 26.08 -59.03 -34.64
C ASP A 147 27.45 -59.67 -34.84
N LEU A 148 27.88 -60.49 -33.87
CA LEU A 148 29.06 -61.34 -34.07
C LEU A 148 29.00 -62.63 -33.27
N PHE A 149 27.88 -63.36 -33.29
CA PHE A 149 27.88 -64.81 -33.04
C PHE A 149 26.49 -65.39 -33.33
N ASN A 150 26.22 -65.80 -34.56
CA ASN A 150 25.69 -67.14 -34.75
C ASN A 150 26.01 -67.65 -36.15
N GLN A 151 26.54 -68.86 -36.14
CA GLN A 151 27.13 -69.62 -37.22
C GLN A 151 26.08 -70.22 -38.16
#